data_AF-A0A3B1D367-F1
#
_entry.id   AF-A0A3B1D367-F1
#
_cell.length_a   1.000
_cell.length_b   1.000
_cell.length_c   1.000
_cell.angle_alpha   90.00
_cell.angle_beta   90.00
_cell.angle_gamma   90.00
#
_symmetry.space_group_name_H-M   'P 1'
#
loop_
_entity.id
_entity.type
_entity.pdbx_description
1 polymer ?
#
loop_
_entity_poly.entity_id
_entity_poly.type
_entity_poly.pdbx_seq_one_letter_code
_entity_poly.pdbx_strand_id
1 'polypeptide(L)'
;MNTCYELESWQAPDGTYHYAKLPCFLQGTDFGPTLKSYILYQYHQCHVTQPLLLEQLWELGISISSGQLSSILTKGHDGFHSEKQGYCLNDYALGYMAKQSLSSTYIKAVEQIKGQSFEDTKEFLALLESLSIKQKYAIKTITEAALLGHLIEGGMPENMVILSDDAGQFNVLVHALCWIPAYRPGRHVERNLQKIHTYTNQQRQELDQLLSAVWTLYQQLKNYRNKPTKKKKDMAIKSFDAICDWQTDCLPCRPGRDSLAERIGQIKNL
;
A
#
# COMPACT_ATOMS: atom_id res chain seq x y z
N MET A 1 14.99 4.56 -11.94
CA MET A 1 16.05 5.55 -11.64
C MET A 1 16.78 5.01 -10.44
N ASN A 2 18.06 4.63 -10.59
CA ASN A 2 18.90 4.42 -9.42
C ASN A 2 19.22 5.81 -8.84
N THR A 3 18.96 6.01 -7.55
CA THR A 3 19.40 7.22 -6.88
C THR A 3 20.90 7.07 -6.61
N CYS A 4 21.72 7.62 -7.50
CA CYS A 4 23.14 7.78 -7.23
C CYS A 4 23.30 8.90 -6.20
N TYR A 5 23.85 8.57 -5.04
CA TYR A 5 24.21 9.56 -4.04
C TYR A 5 25.64 10.03 -4.31
N GLU A 6 25.77 11.25 -4.79
CA GLU A 6 27.07 11.91 -4.90
C GLU A 6 27.42 12.48 -3.53
N LEU A 7 28.55 12.03 -2.96
CA LEU A 7 29.05 12.56 -1.71
C LEU A 7 30.01 13.71 -2.00
N GLU A 8 29.77 14.85 -1.38
CA GLU A 8 30.69 15.96 -1.44
C GLU A 8 32.01 15.58 -0.78
N SER A 9 33.13 15.91 -1.43
CA SER A 9 34.47 15.66 -0.92
C SER A 9 35.28 16.94 -0.97
N TRP A 10 35.92 17.27 0.16
CA TRP A 10 36.73 18.47 0.34
C TRP A 10 38.16 18.06 0.66
N GLN A 11 39.13 18.63 -0.04
CA GLN A 11 40.53 18.47 0.30
C GLN A 11 40.98 19.65 1.17
N ALA A 12 41.44 19.36 2.39
CA ALA A 12 42.01 20.35 3.28
C ALA A 12 43.43 20.75 2.80
N PRO A 13 43.94 21.93 3.21
CA PRO A 13 45.24 22.44 2.78
C PRO A 13 46.45 21.56 3.17
N ASP A 14 46.28 20.67 4.15
CA ASP A 14 47.29 19.69 4.59
C ASP A 14 47.27 18.39 3.75
N GLY A 15 46.39 18.32 2.74
CA GLY A 15 46.21 17.16 1.87
C GLY A 15 45.23 16.12 2.38
N THR A 16 44.60 16.32 3.55
CA THR A 16 43.57 15.40 4.07
C THR A 16 42.24 15.57 3.33
N TYR A 17 41.49 14.49 3.15
CA TYR A 17 40.18 14.50 2.50
C TYR A 17 39.07 14.34 3.53
N HIS A 18 38.08 15.24 3.49
CA HIS A 18 36.84 15.15 4.23
C HIS A 18 35.70 14.76 3.28
N TYR A 19 34.97 13.70 3.61
CA TYR A 19 33.82 13.24 2.85
C TYR A 19 32.54 13.53 3.63
N ALA A 20 31.50 13.99 2.92
CA ALA A 20 30.16 14.03 3.47
C ALA A 20 29.76 12.62 3.92
N LYS A 21 29.15 12.51 5.10
CA LYS A 21 28.59 11.24 5.57
C LYS A 21 27.30 10.99 4.81
N LEU A 22 27.11 9.76 4.31
CA LEU A 22 25.79 9.32 3.88
C LEU A 22 24.79 9.57 5.01
N PRO A 23 23.56 10.01 4.70
CA PRO A 23 22.50 10.10 5.69
C PRO A 23 22.39 8.79 6.47
N CYS A 24 22.12 8.86 7.77
CA CYS A 24 22.09 7.69 8.67
C CYS A 24 21.23 6.54 8.13
N PHE A 25 20.14 6.84 7.42
CA PHE A 25 19.22 5.87 6.83
C PHE A 25 19.77 5.11 5.59
N LEU A 26 20.93 5.51 5.04
CA LEU A 26 21.65 4.84 3.94
C LEU A 26 22.99 4.24 4.39
N GLN A 27 23.41 4.48 5.63
CA GLN A 27 24.69 3.97 6.12
C GLN A 27 24.67 2.43 6.15
N GLY A 28 25.48 1.81 5.29
CA GLY A 28 25.61 0.36 5.18
C GLY A 28 24.63 -0.34 4.23
N THR A 29 23.76 0.38 3.52
CA THR A 29 22.84 -0.24 2.55
C THR A 29 22.57 0.62 1.32
N ASP A 30 22.46 -0.01 0.15
CA ASP A 30 22.20 0.66 -1.13
C ASP A 30 20.76 1.20 -1.29
N PHE A 31 19.83 0.78 -0.44
CA PHE A 31 18.41 1.09 -0.55
C PHE A 31 17.88 1.78 0.71
N GLY A 32 17.15 2.88 0.49
CA GLY A 32 16.50 3.62 1.57
C GLY A 32 15.35 2.87 2.23
N PRO A 33 14.89 3.34 3.41
CA PRO A 33 13.87 2.67 4.22
C PRO A 33 12.53 2.51 3.47
N THR A 34 12.09 3.52 2.72
CA THR A 34 10.83 3.48 1.96
C THR A 34 10.74 2.29 1.00
N LEU A 35 11.81 2.03 0.25
CA LEU A 35 11.83 0.92 -0.69
C LEU A 35 11.88 -0.44 0.02
N LYS A 36 12.66 -0.54 1.10
CA LYS A 36 12.72 -1.75 1.93
C LYS A 36 11.35 -2.08 2.53
N SER A 37 10.65 -1.09 3.09
CA SER A 37 9.30 -1.26 3.63
C SER A 37 8.31 -1.74 2.55
N TYR A 38 8.38 -1.16 1.35
CA TYR A 38 7.57 -1.61 0.22
C TYR A 38 7.84 -3.09 -0.15
N ILE A 39 9.12 -3.47 -0.26
CA ILE A 39 9.55 -4.84 -0.58
C ILE A 39 9.06 -5.83 0.49
N LEU A 40 9.24 -5.50 1.77
CA LEU A 40 8.81 -6.33 2.89
C LEU A 40 7.29 -6.50 2.93
N TYR A 41 6.55 -5.41 2.70
CA TYR A 41 5.09 -5.46 2.62
C TYR A 41 4.61 -6.39 1.49
N GLN A 42 5.16 -6.23 0.28
CA GLN A 42 4.79 -7.07 -0.86
C GLN A 42 5.06 -8.55 -0.60
N TYR A 43 6.20 -8.89 0.01
CA TYR A 43 6.57 -10.29 0.25
C TYR A 43 5.80 -10.91 1.42
N HIS A 44 5.78 -10.26 2.59
CA HIS A 44 5.20 -10.84 3.80
C HIS A 44 3.68 -10.70 3.88
N GLN A 45 3.11 -9.58 3.40
CA GLN A 45 1.69 -9.29 3.55
C GLN A 45 0.90 -9.59 2.27
N CYS A 46 1.46 -9.24 1.10
CA CYS A 46 0.80 -9.52 -0.18
C CYS A 46 1.18 -10.88 -0.78
N HIS A 47 2.04 -11.65 -0.10
CA HIS A 47 2.52 -12.97 -0.54
C HIS A 47 3.07 -12.97 -1.97
N VAL A 48 3.66 -11.85 -2.41
CA VAL A 48 4.34 -11.75 -3.70
C VAL A 48 5.62 -12.58 -3.61
N THR A 49 5.78 -13.55 -4.51
CA THR A 49 6.97 -14.40 -4.52
C THR A 49 8.22 -13.60 -4.87
N GLN A 50 9.37 -14.00 -4.34
CA GLN A 50 10.64 -13.30 -4.58
C GLN A 50 10.98 -13.14 -6.09
N PRO A 51 10.78 -14.14 -6.98
CA PRO A 51 11.02 -13.95 -8.41
C PRO A 51 10.12 -12.87 -9.03
N LEU A 52 8.85 -12.84 -8.63
CA LEU A 52 7.89 -11.87 -9.14
C LEU A 52 8.17 -10.46 -8.62
N LEU A 53 8.57 -10.35 -7.35
CA LEU A 53 8.96 -9.07 -6.76
C LEU A 53 10.21 -8.51 -7.42
N LEU A 54 11.17 -9.37 -7.78
CA LEU A 54 12.38 -8.98 -8.51
C LEU A 54 12.04 -8.43 -9.91
N GLU A 55 11.19 -9.13 -10.66
CA GLU A 55 10.68 -8.64 -11.96
C GLU A 55 10.01 -7.27 -11.80
N GLN A 56 9.14 -7.12 -10.80
CA GLN A 56 8.43 -5.87 -10.53
C GLN A 56 9.38 -4.71 -10.24
N LEU A 57 10.43 -4.92 -9.44
CA LEU A 57 11.40 -3.88 -9.10
C LEU A 57 12.19 -3.44 -10.34
N TRP A 58 12.59 -4.38 -11.21
CA TRP A 58 13.24 -4.05 -12.48
C TRP A 58 12.34 -3.24 -13.41
N GLU A 59 11.05 -3.59 -13.49
CA GLU A 59 10.07 -2.82 -14.28
C GLU A 59 9.86 -1.39 -13.73
N LEU A 60 9.99 -1.20 -12.42
CA LEU A 60 9.98 0.13 -11.80
C LEU A 60 11.31 0.90 -12.04
N GLY A 61 12.27 0.28 -12.72
CA GLY A 61 13.58 0.83 -13.02
C GLY A 61 14.50 0.88 -11.79
N ILE A 62 14.29 -0.03 -10.85
CA ILE A 62 15.11 -0.22 -9.64
C ILE A 62 16.09 -1.35 -9.93
N SER A 63 17.38 -1.04 -9.99
CA SER A 63 18.42 -2.05 -10.19
C SER A 63 18.73 -2.77 -8.89
N ILE A 64 18.33 -4.03 -8.77
CA ILE A 64 18.59 -4.87 -7.59
C ILE A 64 18.86 -6.32 -8.02
N SER A 65 19.81 -7.00 -7.37
CA SER A 65 20.05 -8.43 -7.59
C SER A 65 19.09 -9.31 -6.78
N SER A 66 18.90 -10.56 -7.19
CA SER A 66 18.13 -11.55 -6.43
C SER A 66 18.68 -11.77 -5.01
N GLY A 67 20.02 -11.70 -4.85
CA GLY A 67 20.70 -11.82 -3.57
C GLY A 67 20.49 -10.60 -2.66
N GLN A 68 20.57 -9.38 -3.19
CA GLN A 68 20.24 -8.16 -2.44
C GLN A 68 18.77 -8.18 -2.00
N LEU A 69 17.85 -8.59 -2.89
CA LEU A 69 16.44 -8.75 -2.54
C LEU A 69 16.27 -9.78 -1.41
N SER A 70 16.92 -10.95 -1.50
CA SER A 70 16.90 -11.95 -0.43
C SER A 70 17.42 -11.41 0.90
N SER A 71 18.49 -10.63 0.88
CA SER A 71 19.04 -10.00 2.07
C SER A 71 18.06 -9.01 2.69
N ILE A 72 17.37 -8.19 1.89
CA ILE A 72 16.31 -7.29 2.38
C ILE A 72 15.18 -8.09 3.02
N LEU A 73 14.79 -9.23 2.44
CA LEU A 73 13.69 -10.07 2.92
C LEU A 73 14.02 -10.89 4.18
N THR A 74 15.29 -11.03 4.56
CA THR A 74 15.69 -11.97 5.62
C THR A 74 16.55 -11.39 6.72
N LYS A 75 17.11 -10.18 6.56
CA LYS A 75 18.08 -9.59 7.48
C LYS A 75 17.74 -8.15 7.85
N GLY A 76 18.25 -7.70 9.00
CA GLY A 76 18.19 -6.29 9.40
C GLY A 76 16.79 -5.81 9.74
N HIS A 77 15.95 -6.70 10.28
CA HIS A 77 14.57 -6.40 10.65
C HIS A 77 14.42 -5.93 12.08
N ASP A 78 15.49 -5.92 12.88
CA ASP A 78 15.46 -5.53 14.29
C ASP A 78 14.86 -4.14 14.49
N GLY A 79 15.23 -3.17 13.64
CA GLY A 79 14.64 -1.83 13.65
C GLY A 79 13.13 -1.85 13.36
N PHE A 80 12.68 -2.62 12.36
CA PHE A 80 11.25 -2.79 12.07
C PHE A 80 10.50 -3.55 13.18
N HIS A 81 11.17 -4.47 13.87
CA HIS A 81 10.61 -5.17 15.02
C HIS A 81 10.45 -4.24 16.22
N SER A 82 11.43 -3.37 16.48
CA SER A 82 11.33 -2.31 17.48
C SER A 82 10.22 -1.31 17.14
N GLU A 83 10.15 -0.82 15.89
CA GLU A 83 9.08 0.08 15.42
C GLU A 83 7.69 -0.54 15.56
N LYS A 84 7.56 -1.86 15.34
CA LYS A 84 6.29 -2.58 15.50
C LYS A 84 5.83 -2.70 16.95
N GLN A 85 6.77 -2.65 17.90
CA GLN A 85 6.49 -2.90 19.32
C GLN A 85 6.09 -1.61 20.07
N GLY A 86 6.31 -0.44 19.49
CA GLY A 86 5.99 0.84 20.11
C GLY A 86 4.51 1.25 20.00
N TYR A 87 4.02 1.87 21.06
CA TYR A 87 2.71 2.51 21.14
C TYR A 87 2.90 3.96 21.58
N CYS A 88 2.23 4.92 20.95
CA CYS A 88 2.26 6.31 21.39
C CYS A 88 0.87 6.96 21.28
N LEU A 89 0.43 7.58 22.38
CA LEU A 89 -0.84 8.30 22.46
C LEU A 89 -0.62 9.80 22.21
N ASN A 90 -0.37 10.16 20.95
CA ASN A 90 -0.15 11.54 20.53
C ASN A 90 -1.39 12.18 19.87
N ASP A 91 -1.23 13.40 19.34
CA ASP A 91 -2.30 14.12 18.63
C ASP A 91 -2.86 13.35 17.43
N TYR A 92 -1.99 12.64 16.71
CA TYR A 92 -2.40 11.80 15.59
C TYR A 92 -3.31 10.66 16.07
N ALA A 93 -2.93 9.97 17.15
CA ALA A 93 -3.72 8.88 17.73
C ALA A 93 -5.13 9.36 18.13
N LEU A 94 -5.23 10.51 18.79
CA LEU A 94 -6.52 11.11 19.17
C LEU A 94 -7.36 11.48 17.93
N GLY A 95 -6.74 12.08 16.91
CA GLY A 95 -7.40 12.39 15.64
C GLY A 95 -7.90 11.15 14.90
N TYR A 96 -7.12 10.07 14.89
CA TYR A 96 -7.53 8.79 14.31
C TYR A 96 -8.73 8.19 15.06
N MET A 97 -8.72 8.19 16.39
CA MET A 97 -9.84 7.71 17.20
C MET A 97 -11.14 8.47 16.91
N ALA A 98 -11.06 9.79 16.77
CA ALA A 98 -12.20 10.63 16.41
C ALA A 98 -12.71 10.30 15.00
N LYS A 99 -11.81 10.11 14.02
CA LYS A 99 -12.17 9.71 12.64
C LYS A 99 -12.86 8.36 12.59
N GLN A 100 -12.46 7.41 13.44
CA GLN A 100 -13.08 6.09 13.57
C GLN A 100 -14.39 6.12 14.39
N SER A 101 -14.91 7.31 14.73
CA SER A 101 -16.16 7.49 15.49
C SER A 101 -16.15 6.83 16.88
N LEU A 102 -14.98 6.76 17.54
CA LEU A 102 -14.88 6.30 18.91
C LEU A 102 -15.63 7.27 19.85
N SER A 103 -16.34 6.74 20.86
CA SER A 103 -17.09 7.57 21.81
C SER A 103 -16.20 8.60 22.49
N SER A 104 -16.71 9.83 22.62
CA SER A 104 -16.04 10.95 23.29
C SER A 104 -15.57 10.64 24.71
N THR A 105 -16.23 9.70 25.40
CA THR A 105 -15.80 9.23 26.72
C THR A 105 -14.42 8.57 26.68
N TYR A 106 -14.16 7.70 25.70
CA TYR A 106 -12.85 7.05 25.56
C TYR A 106 -11.79 8.03 25.10
N ILE A 107 -12.13 8.92 24.16
CA ILE A 107 -11.20 9.94 23.66
C ILE A 107 -10.73 10.83 24.82
N LYS A 108 -11.64 11.31 25.66
CA LYS A 108 -11.29 12.10 26.85
C LYS A 108 -10.43 11.33 27.86
N ALA A 109 -10.71 10.04 28.07
CA ALA A 109 -9.91 9.21 28.96
C ALA A 109 -8.48 9.04 28.45
N VAL A 110 -8.30 8.84 27.14
CA VAL A 110 -6.99 8.75 26.48
C VAL A 110 -6.29 10.11 26.45
N GLU A 111 -7.03 11.21 26.29
CA GLU A 111 -6.47 12.57 26.26
C GLU A 111 -5.76 12.94 27.57
N GLN A 112 -6.23 12.42 28.73
CA GLN A 112 -5.56 12.64 30.03
C GLN A 112 -4.17 12.00 30.11
N ILE A 113 -3.90 10.97 29.32
CA ILE A 113 -2.63 10.24 29.28
C ILE A 113 -1.86 10.49 27.99
N LYS A 114 -2.20 11.57 27.28
CA LYS A 114 -1.53 12.00 26.05
C LYS A 114 -0.03 12.18 26.29
N GLY A 115 0.78 11.72 25.35
CA GLY A 115 2.24 11.80 25.39
C GLY A 115 2.92 10.61 26.07
N GLN A 116 2.17 9.63 26.56
CA GLN A 116 2.75 8.37 27.02
C GLN A 116 3.10 7.46 25.82
N SER A 117 4.29 6.87 25.89
CA SER A 117 4.79 5.87 24.95
C SER A 117 5.07 4.56 25.68
N PHE A 118 4.82 3.44 25.01
CA PHE A 118 5.05 2.09 25.55
C PHE A 118 5.83 1.27 24.53
N GLU A 119 6.76 0.44 25.01
CA GLU A 119 7.54 -0.48 24.17
C GLU A 119 7.06 -1.93 24.28
N ASP A 120 6.20 -2.24 25.27
CA ASP A 120 5.62 -3.57 25.47
C ASP A 120 4.09 -3.55 25.35
N THR A 121 3.56 -4.47 24.54
CA THR A 121 2.12 -4.73 24.43
C THR A 121 1.46 -5.00 25.78
N LYS A 122 2.15 -5.68 26.71
CA LYS A 122 1.57 -6.00 28.03
C LYS A 122 1.34 -4.75 28.87
N GLU A 123 2.30 -3.83 28.88
CA GLU A 123 2.18 -2.57 29.61
C GLU A 123 1.06 -1.71 29.04
N PHE A 124 0.97 -1.64 27.70
CA PHE A 124 -0.09 -0.92 27.02
C PHE A 124 -1.49 -1.50 27.32
N LEU A 125 -1.65 -2.82 27.29
CA LEU A 125 -2.93 -3.46 27.62
C LEU A 125 -3.31 -3.27 29.10
N ALA A 126 -2.34 -3.34 30.01
CA ALA A 126 -2.57 -3.07 31.43
C ALA A 126 -3.04 -1.63 31.69
N LEU A 127 -2.53 -0.66 30.92
CA LEU A 127 -3.03 0.72 30.95
C LEU A 127 -4.51 0.80 30.54
N LEU A 128 -4.90 0.17 29.43
CA LEU A 128 -6.29 0.17 28.97
C LEU A 128 -7.23 -0.46 30.00
N GLU A 129 -6.78 -1.53 30.67
CA GLU A 129 -7.52 -2.14 31.78
C GLU A 129 -7.68 -1.18 32.97
N SER A 130 -6.62 -0.44 33.34
CA SER A 130 -6.66 0.56 34.42
C SER A 130 -7.64 1.71 34.13
N LEU A 131 -7.81 2.06 32.84
CA LEU A 131 -8.78 3.05 32.38
C LEU A 131 -10.21 2.48 32.25
N SER A 132 -10.43 1.22 32.67
CA SER A 132 -11.71 0.51 32.56
C SER A 132 -12.22 0.36 31.11
N ILE A 133 -11.32 0.37 30.12
CA ILE A 133 -11.65 0.20 28.71
C ILE A 133 -11.66 -1.30 28.40
N LYS A 134 -12.85 -1.89 28.38
CA LYS A 134 -13.03 -3.36 28.21
C LYS A 134 -13.69 -3.75 26.89
N GLN A 135 -14.29 -2.79 26.18
CA GLN A 135 -15.02 -3.08 24.95
C GLN A 135 -14.03 -3.42 23.83
N LYS A 136 -14.22 -4.58 23.20
CA LYS A 136 -13.34 -5.09 22.14
C LYS A 136 -13.09 -4.08 21.01
N TYR A 137 -14.14 -3.38 20.58
CA TYR A 137 -14.01 -2.37 19.51
C TYR A 137 -13.15 -1.17 19.97
N ALA A 138 -13.35 -0.69 21.20
CA ALA A 138 -12.60 0.44 21.74
C ALA A 138 -11.12 0.08 21.92
N ILE A 139 -10.84 -1.10 22.49
CA ILE A 139 -9.47 -1.62 22.61
C ILE A 139 -8.82 -1.71 21.23
N LYS A 140 -9.49 -2.29 20.23
CA LYS A 140 -8.98 -2.38 18.86
C LYS A 140 -8.64 -1.00 18.29
N THR A 141 -9.60 -0.07 18.31
CA THR A 141 -9.42 1.28 17.75
C THR A 141 -8.32 2.06 18.46
N ILE A 142 -8.23 1.96 19.79
CA ILE A 142 -7.21 2.64 20.58
C ILE A 142 -5.82 2.04 20.32
N THR A 143 -5.74 0.71 20.20
CA THR A 143 -4.48 0.02 19.89
C THR A 143 -3.99 0.39 18.50
N GLU A 144 -4.86 0.37 17.49
CA GLU A 144 -4.53 0.82 16.13
C GLU A 144 -4.05 2.29 16.12
N ALA A 145 -4.77 3.17 16.81
CA ALA A 145 -4.41 4.58 16.91
C ALA A 145 -3.03 4.78 17.56
N ALA A 146 -2.73 4.05 18.64
CA ALA A 146 -1.47 4.17 19.36
C ALA A 146 -0.28 3.63 18.54
N LEU A 147 -0.48 2.53 17.81
CA LEU A 147 0.51 2.00 16.87
C LEU A 147 0.79 3.01 15.75
N LEU A 148 -0.26 3.57 15.13
CA LEU A 148 -0.10 4.59 14.10
C LEU A 148 0.57 5.86 14.65
N GLY A 149 0.20 6.29 15.87
CA GLY A 149 0.82 7.41 16.54
C GLY A 149 2.34 7.24 16.67
N HIS A 150 2.78 6.05 17.11
CA HIS A 150 4.20 5.71 17.21
C HIS A 150 4.90 5.72 15.85
N LEU A 151 4.29 5.11 14.82
CA LEU A 151 4.87 5.08 13.47
C LEU A 151 5.01 6.47 12.85
N ILE A 152 4.00 7.34 13.00
CA ILE A 152 4.04 8.71 12.49
C ILE A 152 5.12 9.52 13.19
N GLU A 153 5.26 9.40 14.51
CA GLU A 153 6.33 10.04 15.28
C GLU A 153 7.72 9.52 14.89
N GLY A 154 7.81 8.23 14.54
CA GLY A 154 9.00 7.61 13.94
C GLY A 154 9.29 8.06 12.50
N GLY A 155 8.47 8.93 11.90
CA GLY A 155 8.68 9.50 10.57
C GLY A 155 7.90 8.84 9.44
N MET A 156 6.92 7.98 9.74
CA MET A 156 5.98 7.50 8.73
C MET A 156 5.12 8.66 8.22
N PRO A 157 4.90 8.81 6.90
CA PRO A 157 4.06 9.89 6.38
C PRO A 157 2.58 9.65 6.71
N GLU A 158 1.91 10.68 7.23
CA GLU A 158 0.48 10.63 7.61
C GLU A 158 -0.46 10.28 6.45
N ASN A 159 -0.05 10.62 5.22
CA ASN A 159 -0.79 10.39 4.00
C ASN A 159 -0.32 9.12 3.25
N MET A 160 0.32 8.18 3.94
CA MET A 160 0.69 6.91 3.34
C MET A 160 -0.55 6.22 2.74
N VAL A 161 -0.45 5.89 1.46
CA VAL A 161 -1.50 5.19 0.73
C VAL A 161 -1.24 3.68 0.82
N ILE A 162 -2.18 2.95 1.40
CA ILE A 162 -2.19 1.49 1.43
C ILE A 162 -2.98 1.00 0.22
N LEU A 163 -2.36 0.14 -0.59
CA LEU A 163 -2.97 -0.40 -1.80
C LEU A 163 -3.37 -1.87 -1.57
N SER A 164 -4.67 -2.20 -1.59
CA SER A 164 -5.12 -3.60 -1.50
C SER A 164 -6.45 -3.87 -2.22
N ASP A 165 -6.79 -5.15 -2.41
CA ASP A 165 -8.02 -5.62 -3.09
C ASP A 165 -9.25 -5.54 -2.18
N ASP A 166 -9.53 -4.35 -1.63
CA ASP A 166 -10.62 -4.05 -0.67
C ASP A 166 -10.69 -4.95 0.58
N ALA A 167 -9.62 -5.68 0.90
CA ALA A 167 -9.58 -6.46 2.12
C ALA A 167 -9.64 -5.52 3.33
N GLY A 168 -10.77 -5.54 4.06
CA GLY A 168 -11.09 -4.58 5.13
C GLY A 168 -10.08 -4.50 6.27
N GLN A 169 -9.18 -5.47 6.41
CA GLN A 169 -8.03 -5.41 7.31
C GLN A 169 -6.98 -4.34 6.93
N PHE A 170 -7.00 -3.84 5.69
CA PHE A 170 -6.14 -2.77 5.18
C PHE A 170 -6.86 -1.43 5.07
N ASN A 171 -8.11 -1.32 5.53
CA ASN A 171 -8.86 -0.06 5.58
C ASN A 171 -8.39 0.82 6.75
N VAL A 172 -7.10 1.12 6.75
CA VAL A 172 -6.41 2.05 7.66
C VAL A 172 -5.72 3.12 6.82
N LEU A 173 -5.57 4.33 7.36
CA LEU A 173 -4.99 5.49 6.65
C LEU A 173 -5.77 5.88 5.38
N VAL A 174 -5.05 6.13 4.27
CA VAL A 174 -5.61 6.35 2.93
C VAL A 174 -5.54 5.01 2.20
N HIS A 175 -6.70 4.43 1.90
CA HIS A 175 -6.78 3.18 1.17
C HIS A 175 -7.02 3.43 -0.32
N ALA A 176 -6.23 2.77 -1.17
CA ALA A 176 -6.43 2.72 -2.60
C ALA A 176 -6.71 1.27 -3.02
N LEU A 177 -7.67 1.10 -3.92
CA LEU A 177 -8.06 -0.21 -4.41
C LEU A 177 -7.02 -0.71 -5.41
N CYS A 178 -6.59 -1.97 -5.28
CA CYS A 178 -5.49 -2.50 -6.09
C CYS A 178 -5.92 -2.85 -7.52
N TRP A 179 -6.02 -1.83 -8.35
CA TRP A 179 -6.22 -2.00 -9.79
C TRP A 179 -4.92 -2.28 -10.56
N ILE A 180 -3.75 -2.26 -9.90
CA ILE A 180 -2.44 -2.15 -10.57
C ILE A 180 -2.16 -3.33 -11.52
N PRO A 181 -2.02 -3.05 -12.83
CA PRO A 181 -1.37 -3.91 -13.79
C PRO A 181 0.13 -3.52 -13.87
N ALA A 182 1.02 -4.39 -13.41
CA ALA A 182 2.45 -4.26 -13.69
C ALA A 182 2.76 -5.00 -14.99
N TYR A 183 2.83 -4.22 -16.09
CA TYR A 183 3.46 -4.40 -17.42
C TYR A 183 3.37 -5.76 -18.18
N ARG A 184 2.73 -6.79 -17.63
CA ARG A 184 2.43 -8.08 -18.25
C ARG A 184 0.92 -8.35 -18.20
N PRO A 185 0.35 -9.10 -19.16
CA PRO A 185 -1.01 -9.60 -19.05
C PRO A 185 -1.16 -10.43 -17.76
N GLY A 186 -2.08 -10.02 -16.87
CA GLY A 186 -2.65 -10.87 -15.83
C GLY A 186 -2.27 -10.57 -14.39
N ARG A 187 -2.79 -9.49 -13.79
CA ARG A 187 -3.07 -9.47 -12.33
C ARG A 187 -4.22 -8.54 -11.89
N HIS A 188 -4.92 -8.99 -10.85
CA HIS A 188 -6.27 -8.66 -10.34
C HIS A 188 -7.40 -8.58 -11.37
N VAL A 189 -7.63 -7.44 -12.02
CA VAL A 189 -8.79 -7.25 -12.91
C VAL A 189 -8.72 -8.17 -14.13
N GLU A 190 -7.62 -8.15 -14.87
CA GLU A 190 -7.47 -8.99 -16.07
C GLU A 190 -7.53 -10.49 -15.76
N ARG A 191 -6.95 -10.93 -14.63
CA ARG A 191 -7.01 -12.34 -14.22
C ARG A 191 -8.44 -12.78 -13.92
N ASN A 192 -9.23 -11.91 -13.29
CA ASN A 192 -10.63 -12.20 -13.02
C ASN A 192 -11.45 -12.21 -14.32
N LEU A 193 -11.13 -11.33 -15.27
CA LEU A 193 -11.75 -11.29 -16.60
C LEU A 193 -11.37 -12.48 -17.50
N GLN A 194 -10.10 -12.91 -17.50
CA GLN A 194 -9.64 -14.08 -18.28
C GLN A 194 -10.21 -15.42 -17.77
N LYS A 195 -10.65 -15.49 -16.50
CA LYS A 195 -11.34 -16.67 -15.95
C LYS A 195 -12.78 -16.80 -16.48
N ILE A 196 -13.30 -15.79 -17.18
CA ILE A 196 -14.65 -15.80 -17.72
C ILE A 196 -14.69 -16.77 -18.90
N HIS A 197 -15.50 -17.81 -18.77
CA HIS A 197 -15.69 -18.78 -19.84
C HIS A 197 -16.76 -18.26 -20.79
N THR A 198 -16.40 -18.03 -22.05
CA THR A 198 -17.33 -17.56 -23.09
C THR A 198 -17.84 -18.75 -23.90
N TYR A 199 -19.15 -18.91 -24.03
CA TYR A 199 -19.78 -20.03 -24.75
C TYR A 199 -20.36 -19.62 -26.10
N THR A 200 -20.58 -18.32 -26.34
CA THR A 200 -21.01 -17.77 -27.62
C THR A 200 -19.94 -16.83 -28.22
N ASN A 201 -19.99 -16.63 -29.54
CA ASN A 201 -19.12 -15.65 -30.21
C ASN A 201 -19.38 -14.22 -29.72
N GLN A 202 -20.64 -13.89 -29.41
CA GLN A 202 -21.01 -12.58 -28.87
C GLN A 202 -20.37 -12.34 -27.49
N GLN A 203 -20.45 -13.31 -26.58
CA GLN A 203 -19.79 -13.24 -25.26
C GLN A 203 -18.27 -13.08 -25.37
N ARG A 204 -17.65 -13.78 -26.32
CA ARG A 204 -16.21 -13.66 -26.58
C ARG A 204 -15.84 -12.27 -27.07
N GLN A 205 -16.59 -11.75 -28.03
CA GLN A 205 -16.36 -10.41 -28.57
C GLN A 205 -16.53 -9.31 -27.51
N GLU A 206 -17.53 -9.42 -26.64
CA GLU A 206 -17.74 -8.47 -25.54
C GLU A 206 -16.61 -8.54 -24.50
N LEU A 207 -16.15 -9.74 -24.14
CA LEU A 207 -15.00 -9.91 -23.24
C LEU A 207 -13.71 -9.32 -23.85
N ASP A 208 -13.46 -9.55 -25.14
CA ASP A 208 -12.30 -9.00 -25.85
C ASP A 208 -12.35 -7.47 -25.92
N GLN A 209 -13.53 -6.88 -26.10
CA GLN A 209 -13.73 -5.43 -26.07
C GLN A 209 -13.45 -4.85 -24.68
N LEU A 210 -13.96 -5.49 -23.62
CA LEU A 210 -13.71 -5.06 -22.25
C LEU A 210 -12.22 -5.15 -21.90
N LEU A 211 -11.56 -6.26 -22.24
CA LEU A 211 -10.11 -6.42 -22.07
C LEU A 211 -9.33 -5.33 -22.84
N SER A 212 -9.75 -5.04 -24.07
CA SER A 212 -9.15 -3.97 -24.88
C SER A 212 -9.34 -2.58 -24.27
N ALA A 213 -10.49 -2.31 -23.66
CA ALA A 213 -10.77 -1.07 -22.94
C ALA A 213 -9.86 -0.93 -21.71
N VAL A 214 -9.70 -1.99 -20.91
CA VAL A 214 -8.77 -2.04 -19.77
C VAL A 214 -7.32 -1.77 -20.23
N TRP A 215 -6.88 -2.40 -21.31
CA TRP A 215 -5.57 -2.14 -21.91
C TRP A 215 -5.40 -0.70 -22.40
N THR A 216 -6.45 -0.10 -22.96
CA THR A 216 -6.45 1.29 -23.41
C THR A 216 -6.29 2.25 -22.22
N LEU A 217 -7.06 2.07 -21.15
CA LEU A 217 -6.93 2.83 -19.91
C LEU A 217 -5.49 2.74 -19.37
N TYR A 218 -4.91 1.55 -19.38
CA TYR A 218 -3.54 1.35 -18.93
C TYR A 218 -2.51 2.15 -19.73
N GLN A 219 -2.62 2.18 -21.06
CA GLN A 219 -1.75 3.00 -21.90
C GLN A 219 -1.93 4.49 -21.64
N GLN A 220 -3.17 4.95 -21.39
CA GLN A 220 -3.44 6.33 -21.02
C GLN A 220 -2.77 6.70 -19.69
N LEU A 221 -2.83 5.83 -18.68
CA LEU A 221 -2.17 6.02 -17.38
C LEU A 221 -0.65 6.10 -17.52
N LYS A 222 -0.03 5.26 -18.35
CA LYS A 222 1.41 5.36 -18.68
C LYS A 222 1.77 6.70 -19.33
N ASN A 223 0.97 7.10 -20.31
CA ASN A 223 1.17 8.37 -21.02
C ASN A 223 0.97 9.58 -20.11
N TYR A 224 0.08 9.47 -19.11
CA TYR A 224 -0.10 10.47 -18.06
C TYR A 224 1.12 10.52 -17.14
N ARG A 225 1.60 9.37 -16.63
CA ARG A 225 2.81 9.29 -15.78
C ARG A 225 4.02 9.97 -16.43
N ASN A 226 4.24 9.72 -17.72
CA ASN A 226 5.39 10.29 -18.44
C ASN A 226 5.27 11.79 -18.71
N LYS A 227 4.06 12.29 -18.96
CA LYS A 227 3.78 13.71 -19.28
C LYS A 227 2.39 14.09 -18.75
N PRO A 228 2.27 14.47 -17.46
CA PRO A 228 0.99 14.72 -16.83
C PRO A 228 0.36 16.00 -17.37
N THR A 229 -0.86 15.88 -17.88
CA THR A 229 -1.65 17.02 -18.37
C THR A 229 -3.11 16.83 -17.96
N LYS A 230 -3.83 17.92 -17.72
CA LYS A 230 -5.25 17.89 -17.36
C LYS A 230 -6.06 17.06 -18.35
N LYS A 231 -5.84 17.28 -19.65
CA LYS A 231 -6.48 16.51 -20.73
C LYS A 231 -6.29 14.99 -20.59
N LYS A 232 -5.07 14.52 -20.32
CA LYS A 232 -4.80 13.09 -20.15
C LYS A 232 -5.41 12.52 -18.88
N LYS A 233 -5.44 13.30 -17.79
CA LYS A 233 -6.14 12.92 -16.55
C LYS A 233 -7.63 12.72 -16.83
N ASP A 234 -8.27 13.69 -17.46
CA ASP A 234 -9.70 13.65 -17.78
C ASP A 234 -10.04 12.50 -18.73
N MET A 235 -9.16 12.19 -19.69
CA MET A 235 -9.30 11.02 -20.57
C MET A 235 -9.23 9.71 -19.79
N ALA A 236 -8.24 9.55 -18.90
CA ALA A 236 -8.09 8.35 -18.09
C ALA A 236 -9.29 8.14 -17.15
N ILE A 237 -9.80 9.21 -16.53
CA ILE A 237 -11.00 9.16 -15.70
C ILE A 237 -12.20 8.71 -16.54
N LYS A 238 -12.44 9.32 -17.70
CA LYS A 238 -13.55 8.92 -18.59
C LYS A 238 -13.46 7.46 -19.05
N SER A 239 -12.26 6.99 -19.39
CA SER A 239 -12.06 5.60 -19.78
C SER A 239 -12.25 4.63 -18.62
N PHE A 240 -11.88 5.03 -17.40
CA PHE A 240 -12.16 4.28 -16.18
C PHE A 240 -13.67 4.20 -15.92
N ASP A 241 -14.36 5.34 -15.91
CA ASP A 241 -15.81 5.40 -15.69
C ASP A 241 -16.55 4.55 -16.73
N ALA A 242 -16.16 4.60 -18.00
CA ALA A 242 -16.76 3.77 -19.06
C ALA A 242 -16.56 2.26 -18.86
N ILE A 243 -15.44 1.83 -18.26
CA ILE A 243 -15.21 0.43 -17.89
C ILE A 243 -16.07 0.04 -16.70
N CYS A 244 -16.17 0.92 -15.70
CA CYS A 244 -17.02 0.72 -14.54
C CYS A 244 -18.49 0.65 -14.94
N ASP A 245 -18.96 1.54 -15.81
CA ASP A 245 -20.34 1.60 -16.29
C ASP A 245 -20.68 0.59 -17.38
N TRP A 246 -19.73 -0.29 -17.75
CA TRP A 246 -19.92 -1.26 -18.82
C TRP A 246 -21.14 -2.17 -18.55
N GLN A 247 -22.11 -2.12 -19.46
CA GLN A 247 -23.29 -2.98 -19.44
C GLN A 247 -23.12 -4.09 -20.48
N THR A 248 -23.64 -5.28 -20.18
CA THR A 248 -23.65 -6.42 -21.08
C THR A 248 -25.04 -7.03 -21.09
N ASP A 249 -25.53 -7.33 -22.28
CA ASP A 249 -26.80 -8.02 -22.50
C ASP A 249 -26.61 -9.55 -22.51
N CYS A 250 -25.38 -10.04 -22.28
CA CYS A 250 -25.07 -11.46 -22.27
C CYS A 250 -25.67 -12.17 -21.04
N LEU A 251 -26.50 -13.18 -21.30
CA LEU A 251 -27.07 -14.06 -20.27
C LEU A 251 -25.97 -14.79 -19.45
N PRO A 252 -26.24 -15.13 -18.17
CA PRO A 252 -25.31 -15.88 -17.32
C PRO A 252 -24.91 -17.21 -17.95
N CYS A 253 -23.63 -17.56 -17.79
CA CYS A 253 -23.04 -18.75 -18.38
C CYS A 253 -23.66 -20.06 -17.84
N ARG A 254 -24.27 -20.06 -16.63
CA ARG A 254 -25.10 -21.14 -16.05
C ARG A 254 -26.08 -20.60 -15.00
N PRO A 255 -27.23 -21.26 -14.75
CA PRO A 255 -28.05 -20.98 -13.57
C PRO A 255 -27.24 -21.23 -12.29
N GLY A 256 -27.17 -20.23 -11.40
CA GLY A 256 -26.47 -20.35 -10.10
C GLY A 256 -24.98 -20.01 -10.09
N ARG A 257 -24.43 -19.38 -11.15
CA ARG A 257 -23.10 -18.73 -11.11
C ARG A 257 -23.19 -17.29 -11.60
N ASP A 258 -22.32 -16.42 -11.07
CA ASP A 258 -22.25 -15.01 -11.46
C ASP A 258 -22.16 -14.84 -12.99
N SER A 259 -23.08 -14.06 -13.54
CA SER A 259 -23.06 -13.53 -14.90
C SER A 259 -21.83 -12.65 -15.16
N LEU A 260 -21.54 -12.42 -16.45
CA LEU A 260 -20.56 -11.41 -16.86
C LEU A 260 -20.92 -10.04 -16.23
N ALA A 261 -22.21 -9.70 -16.18
CA ALA A 261 -22.73 -8.50 -15.54
C ALA A 261 -22.49 -8.45 -14.02
N GLU A 262 -22.65 -9.56 -13.29
CA GLU A 262 -22.41 -9.63 -11.84
C GLU A 262 -20.91 -9.56 -11.50
N ARG A 263 -20.04 -10.12 -12.34
CA ARG A 263 -18.57 -10.03 -12.16
C ARG A 263 -18.02 -8.67 -12.57
N ILE A 264 -18.59 -8.02 -13.59
CA ILE A 264 -18.34 -6.60 -13.87
C ILE A 264 -18.90 -5.73 -12.73
N GLY A 265 -20.05 -6.10 -12.16
CA GLY A 265 -20.61 -5.47 -10.96
C GLY A 265 -19.72 -5.60 -9.71
N GLN A 266 -18.97 -6.71 -9.57
CA GLN A 266 -17.95 -6.84 -8.54
C GLN A 266 -16.74 -5.92 -8.80
N ILE A 267 -16.43 -5.58 -10.06
CA ILE A 267 -15.47 -4.51 -10.39
C ILE A 267 -16.02 -3.13 -9.97
N LYS A 268 -17.35 -2.91 -10.02
CA LYS A 268 -18.00 -1.65 -9.58
C LYS A 268 -17.96 -1.40 -8.07
N ASN A 269 -17.79 -2.43 -7.27
CA ASN A 269 -17.72 -2.37 -5.80
C ASN A 269 -16.27 -2.49 -5.27
N LEU A 270 -15.27 -2.49 -6.17
CA LEU A 270 -13.82 -2.39 -5.94
C LEU A 270 -13.31 -1.02 -6.45
#